data_AF-A0A830GMT7-F1
#
_entry.id   AF-A0A830GMT7-F1
#
_cell.length_a   1.000
_cell.length_b   1.000
_cell.length_c   1.000
_cell.angle_alpha   90.00
_cell.angle_beta   90.00
_cell.angle_gamma   90.00
#
_symmetry.space_group_name_H-M   'P 1'
#
loop_
_entity.id
_entity.type
_entity.pdbx_description
1 polymer ?
#
loop_
_entity_poly.entity_id
_entity_poly.type
_entity_poly.pdbx_seq_one_letter_code
_entity_poly.pdbx_strand_id
1 'polypeptide(L)'
;MHPVFHLSNYLPEAIKQKYKSSNHPLLQRIENSRLSQKADDRYEPLTADYDAASGAPSHIVCIVVDGLRHDAITKNIAPSLTSQSPMNAITAAPWTFPSVTSILTGKYPHQHGAMRNADGLHRPSHPVPQQMSKSHTTLPQALAAAGYETYGGFGFITPFWALRGKFQTHKLYRHAVRADEILDDHLSWLSKHRTSSTFSYIHLNDAHEPIDPPQAYHERHEVDADIDVSDWDSYEPETESEVRRFKTHRKRIYRAAVDYVTDCIKSYQREVENEFADILFVVTADHGKGFWECSTVDEEHFDDTRGYYCVGHGGTPYESITRVPLVIESDQVTHQSTPVSLVDVCPTILDIVGLEGALACSGYSLSSSIPDTRVPIVEGVRYGYEKKAVYHDDWKLIVSRGDDATVGFSLPSETVQSIPDDVANRLHTAVPRWLGEGDQSDDRTPESVAKRLEELGYK
;
A
#
# COMPACT_ATOMS: atom_id res chain seq x y z
N MET A 1 33.40 2.50 -13.56
CA MET A 1 32.59 2.71 -14.77
C MET A 1 32.09 1.36 -15.26
N HIS A 2 30.91 0.95 -14.83
CA HIS A 2 30.18 -0.18 -15.42
C HIS A 2 29.06 0.39 -16.28
N PRO A 3 28.83 -0.12 -17.50
CA PRO A 3 27.76 0.39 -18.36
C PRO A 3 26.40 0.01 -17.78
N VAL A 4 25.51 1.00 -17.65
CA VAL A 4 24.12 0.80 -17.25
C VAL A 4 23.38 0.15 -18.43
N PHE A 5 22.88 -1.07 -18.21
CA PHE A 5 22.12 -1.81 -19.21
C PHE A 5 20.66 -1.34 -19.20
N HIS A 6 20.30 -0.39 -20.06
CA HIS A 6 18.89 -0.08 -20.32
C HIS A 6 18.23 -1.23 -21.09
N LEU A 7 17.23 -1.88 -20.49
CA LEU A 7 16.44 -2.96 -21.12
C LEU A 7 15.81 -2.53 -22.46
N SER A 8 15.48 -1.26 -22.63
CA SER A 8 14.92 -0.69 -23.86
C SER A 8 15.88 -0.73 -25.06
N ASN A 9 17.19 -0.82 -24.81
CA ASN A 9 18.21 -0.89 -25.87
C ASN A 9 18.37 -2.30 -26.47
N TYR A 10 17.76 -3.32 -25.87
CA TYR A 10 17.87 -4.72 -26.31
C TYR A 10 16.57 -5.30 -26.87
N LEU A 11 15.49 -4.49 -26.96
CA LEU A 11 14.23 -4.93 -27.55
C LEU A 11 14.23 -4.72 -29.07
N PRO A 12 13.91 -5.77 -29.87
CA PRO A 12 13.72 -5.64 -31.32
C PRO A 12 12.73 -4.51 -31.68
N GLU A 13 12.95 -3.81 -32.79
CA GLU A 13 12.08 -2.68 -33.19
C GLU A 13 10.60 -3.04 -33.35
N ALA A 14 10.29 -4.29 -33.68
CA ALA A 14 8.91 -4.79 -33.71
C ALA A 14 8.24 -4.80 -32.32
N ILE A 15 9.01 -5.02 -31.24
CA ILE A 15 8.52 -4.95 -29.86
C ILE A 15 8.40 -3.50 -29.41
N LYS A 16 9.31 -2.60 -29.81
CA LYS A 16 9.19 -1.16 -29.55
C LYS A 16 7.94 -0.55 -30.22
N GLN A 17 7.59 -0.97 -31.43
CA GLN A 17 6.33 -0.58 -32.08
C GLN A 17 5.10 -1.15 -31.35
N LYS A 18 5.16 -2.40 -30.87
CA LYS A 18 4.09 -3.00 -30.05
C LYS A 18 3.92 -2.24 -28.72
N TYR A 19 5.03 -1.88 -28.06
CA TYR A 19 5.10 -1.07 -26.83
C TYR A 19 4.53 0.35 -27.03
N LYS A 20 4.81 0.99 -28.17
CA LYS A 20 4.20 2.27 -28.56
C LYS A 20 2.70 2.14 -28.86
N SER A 21 2.26 1.02 -29.42
CA SER A 21 0.83 0.76 -29.68
C SER A 21 0.05 0.40 -28.40
N SER A 22 0.63 -0.34 -27.46
CA SER A 22 0.04 -0.69 -26.15
C SER A 22 0.02 0.48 -25.14
N ASN A 23 0.70 1.59 -25.45
CA ASN A 23 0.67 2.82 -24.64
C ASN A 23 -0.37 3.84 -25.11
N HIS A 24 -1.19 3.51 -26.11
CA HIS A 24 -2.27 4.40 -26.50
C HIS A 24 -3.37 4.40 -25.41
N PRO A 25 -3.76 5.56 -24.84
CA PRO A 25 -4.69 5.61 -23.70
C PRO A 25 -6.01 4.88 -23.93
N LEU A 26 -6.55 4.92 -25.16
CA LEU A 26 -7.77 4.18 -25.52
C LEU A 26 -7.59 2.66 -25.48
N LEU A 27 -6.44 2.13 -25.91
CA LEU A 27 -6.19 0.69 -25.88
C LEU A 27 -6.02 0.20 -24.44
N GLN A 28 -5.28 0.94 -23.62
CA GLN A 28 -5.19 0.66 -22.18
C GLN A 28 -6.57 0.68 -21.50
N ARG A 29 -7.43 1.66 -21.82
CA ARG A 29 -8.80 1.69 -21.30
C ARG A 29 -9.60 0.43 -21.67
N ILE A 30 -9.51 -0.04 -22.92
CA ILE A 30 -10.20 -1.25 -23.37
C ILE A 30 -9.64 -2.51 -22.67
N GLU A 31 -8.32 -2.64 -22.58
CA GLU A 31 -7.66 -3.78 -21.93
C GLU A 31 -7.97 -3.81 -20.43
N ASN A 32 -7.90 -2.68 -19.75
CA ASN A 32 -8.17 -2.58 -18.32
C ASN A 32 -9.65 -2.79 -18.01
N SER A 33 -10.56 -2.37 -18.89
CA SER A 33 -11.99 -2.71 -18.79
C SER A 33 -12.21 -4.22 -18.90
N ARG A 34 -11.53 -4.91 -19.83
CA ARG A 34 -11.61 -6.39 -19.92
C ARG A 34 -11.02 -7.08 -18.70
N LEU A 35 -9.93 -6.56 -18.13
CA LEU A 35 -9.36 -7.09 -16.89
C LEU A 35 -10.32 -6.92 -15.72
N SER A 36 -10.95 -5.75 -15.63
CA SER A 36 -11.97 -5.45 -14.61
C SER A 36 -13.14 -6.42 -14.68
N GLN A 37 -13.74 -6.60 -15.86
CA GLN A 37 -14.83 -7.57 -16.05
C GLN A 37 -14.41 -9.00 -15.68
N LYS A 38 -13.19 -9.42 -16.06
CA LYS A 38 -12.67 -10.74 -15.67
C LYS A 38 -12.45 -10.87 -14.15
N ALA A 39 -12.24 -9.76 -13.44
CA ALA A 39 -12.14 -9.78 -11.98
C ALA A 39 -13.54 -9.89 -11.35
N ASP A 40 -14.53 -9.22 -11.91
CA ASP A 40 -15.94 -9.35 -11.50
C ASP A 40 -16.43 -10.80 -11.69
N ASP A 41 -16.14 -11.41 -12.84
CA ASP A 41 -16.50 -12.80 -13.13
C ASP A 41 -15.81 -13.82 -12.21
N ARG A 42 -14.73 -13.41 -11.50
CA ARG A 42 -14.00 -14.24 -10.53
C ARG A 42 -14.49 -14.05 -9.10
N TYR A 43 -15.36 -13.08 -8.84
CA TYR A 43 -15.90 -12.86 -7.52
C TYR A 43 -16.69 -14.08 -7.06
N GLU A 44 -16.35 -14.59 -5.88
CA GLU A 44 -17.03 -15.71 -5.25
C GLU A 44 -17.72 -15.17 -3.97
N PRO A 45 -19.07 -15.14 -3.93
CA PRO A 45 -19.79 -14.72 -2.74
C PRO A 45 -19.58 -15.71 -1.60
N LEU A 46 -19.60 -15.22 -0.37
CA LEU A 46 -19.62 -16.10 0.80
C LEU A 46 -20.97 -16.80 0.89
N THR A 47 -20.97 -18.02 1.43
CA THR A 47 -22.19 -18.74 1.78
C THR A 47 -22.76 -18.32 3.13
N ALA A 48 -21.95 -17.64 3.95
CA ALA A 48 -22.40 -17.08 5.21
C ALA A 48 -23.39 -15.94 4.92
N ASP A 49 -24.42 -15.85 5.76
CA ASP A 49 -25.39 -14.77 5.75
C ASP A 49 -25.13 -13.94 7.01
N TYR A 50 -24.81 -12.66 6.82
CA TYR A 50 -24.53 -11.74 7.91
C TYR A 50 -25.61 -10.65 7.92
N ASP A 51 -25.94 -10.15 9.11
CA ASP A 51 -26.85 -9.03 9.26
C ASP A 51 -26.06 -7.84 9.81
N ALA A 52 -25.96 -6.77 9.04
CA ALA A 52 -25.42 -5.51 9.54
C ALA A 52 -26.32 -4.96 10.68
N ALA A 53 -25.71 -4.33 11.69
CA ALA A 53 -26.46 -3.71 12.76
C ALA A 53 -27.36 -2.58 12.25
N SER A 54 -28.49 -2.33 12.93
CA SER A 54 -29.46 -1.29 12.54
C SER A 54 -28.89 0.14 12.48
N GLY A 55 -27.72 0.38 13.08
CA GLY A 55 -27.01 1.67 13.04
C GLY A 55 -25.71 1.63 12.23
N ALA A 56 -25.49 0.58 11.44
CA ALA A 56 -24.33 0.48 10.57
C ALA A 56 -24.39 1.55 9.46
N PRO A 57 -23.25 2.14 9.07
CA PRO A 57 -23.22 3.17 8.05
C PRO A 57 -23.66 2.61 6.70
N SER A 58 -24.57 3.32 6.03
CA SER A 58 -25.10 2.96 4.71
C SER A 58 -23.98 2.93 3.66
N HIS A 59 -23.07 3.89 3.70
CA HIS A 59 -21.93 3.94 2.78
C HIS A 59 -20.61 3.90 3.56
N ILE A 60 -19.66 3.08 3.10
CA ILE A 60 -18.31 3.00 3.65
C ILE A 60 -17.34 3.25 2.50
N VAL A 61 -16.51 4.28 2.61
CA VAL A 61 -15.53 4.65 1.58
C VAL A 61 -14.13 4.63 2.17
N CYS A 62 -13.34 3.65 1.75
CA CYS A 62 -11.95 3.49 2.10
C CYS A 62 -11.04 4.01 0.97
N ILE A 63 -10.34 5.11 1.22
CA ILE A 63 -9.38 5.72 0.29
C ILE A 63 -7.96 5.40 0.76
N VAL A 64 -7.17 4.80 -0.12
CA VAL A 64 -5.78 4.41 0.12
C VAL A 64 -4.87 5.13 -0.87
N VAL A 65 -3.93 5.94 -0.38
CA VAL A 65 -2.99 6.69 -1.21
C VAL A 65 -1.63 5.99 -1.22
N ASP A 66 -1.17 5.56 -2.41
CA ASP A 66 0.12 4.91 -2.56
C ASP A 66 1.29 5.78 -2.10
N GLY A 67 2.11 5.29 -1.17
CA GLY A 67 3.37 5.95 -0.80
C GLY A 67 3.20 7.24 0.02
N LEU A 68 2.02 7.49 0.59
CA LEU A 68 1.76 8.65 1.44
C LEU A 68 2.34 8.47 2.85
N ARG A 69 3.25 9.36 3.24
CA ARG A 69 3.86 9.38 4.57
C ARG A 69 3.00 10.13 5.57
N HIS A 70 3.02 9.66 6.83
CA HIS A 70 2.36 10.38 7.93
C HIS A 70 2.90 11.81 8.09
N ASP A 71 4.23 11.99 8.04
CA ASP A 71 4.89 13.30 8.25
C ASP A 71 4.77 14.27 7.05
N ALA A 72 4.21 13.80 5.93
CA ALA A 72 3.85 14.66 4.80
C ALA A 72 2.50 15.36 5.02
N ILE A 73 1.65 14.82 5.89
CA ILE A 73 0.40 15.45 6.30
C ILE A 73 0.71 16.46 7.40
N THR A 74 0.41 17.73 7.14
CA THR A 74 0.64 18.82 8.11
C THR A 74 -0.64 19.64 8.27
N LYS A 75 -0.73 20.49 9.29
CA LYS A 75 -1.88 21.41 9.38
C LYS A 75 -2.03 22.33 8.15
N ASN A 76 -0.96 22.51 7.37
CA ASN A 76 -0.97 23.30 6.13
C ASN A 76 -1.20 22.44 4.88
N ILE A 77 -0.99 21.12 4.95
CA ILE A 77 -1.10 20.16 3.85
C ILE A 77 -2.12 19.11 4.29
N ALA A 78 -3.33 19.20 3.74
CA ALA A 78 -4.52 18.46 4.17
C ALA A 78 -5.13 18.85 5.54
N PRO A 79 -5.39 20.14 5.82
CA PRO A 79 -6.07 20.59 7.06
C PRO A 79 -7.44 19.97 7.31
N SER A 80 -8.02 19.36 6.28
CA SER A 80 -9.39 18.86 6.22
C SER A 80 -9.47 17.36 6.00
N LEU A 81 -8.36 16.62 6.06
CA LEU A 81 -8.40 15.19 5.79
C LEU A 81 -9.29 14.42 6.77
N THR A 82 -9.63 15.02 7.93
CA THR A 82 -10.90 14.87 8.68
C THR A 82 -11.04 16.05 9.66
N SER A 83 -12.16 16.15 10.38
CA SER A 83 -12.29 17.01 11.57
C SER A 83 -11.27 16.71 12.70
N GLN A 84 -10.51 15.62 12.57
CA GLN A 84 -9.55 15.11 13.56
C GLN A 84 -8.13 15.06 12.98
N SER A 85 -7.12 15.07 13.86
CA SER A 85 -5.74 14.84 13.42
C SER A 85 -5.56 13.36 13.06
N PRO A 86 -4.92 13.02 11.93
CA PRO A 86 -4.70 11.63 11.53
C PRO A 86 -3.88 10.88 12.59
N MET A 87 -4.21 9.62 12.80
CA MET A 87 -3.40 8.72 13.62
C MET A 87 -2.11 8.36 12.88
N ASN A 88 -1.02 8.15 13.64
CA ASN A 88 0.26 7.67 13.14
C ASN A 88 0.30 6.14 13.14
N ALA A 89 -0.26 5.53 12.10
CA ALA A 89 -0.37 4.08 11.98
C ALA A 89 0.88 3.42 11.37
N ILE A 90 1.09 2.14 11.70
CA ILE A 90 2.17 1.30 11.16
C ILE A 90 1.59 0.39 10.06
N THR A 91 2.13 0.47 8.85
CA THR A 91 1.80 -0.48 7.77
C THR A 91 2.17 -1.92 8.11
N ALA A 92 1.53 -2.89 7.49
CA ALA A 92 1.89 -4.30 7.63
C ALA A 92 3.05 -4.72 6.71
N ALA A 93 3.32 -3.95 5.65
CA ALA A 93 4.38 -4.25 4.67
C ALA A 93 4.90 -2.98 3.99
N PRO A 94 6.18 -2.92 3.58
CA PRO A 94 6.78 -1.69 3.05
C PRO A 94 6.46 -1.42 1.58
N TRP A 95 5.50 -2.14 0.97
CA TRP A 95 5.05 -1.93 -0.40
C TRP A 95 3.62 -2.43 -0.59
N THR A 96 3.00 -2.03 -1.71
CA THR A 96 1.57 -2.18 -1.98
C THR A 96 1.04 -3.59 -1.82
N PHE A 97 1.65 -4.59 -2.47
CA PHE A 97 0.99 -5.89 -2.69
C PHE A 97 0.59 -6.60 -1.38
N PRO A 98 1.49 -6.78 -0.39
CA PRO A 98 1.10 -7.39 0.88
C PRO A 98 0.32 -6.41 1.75
N SER A 99 0.64 -5.11 1.72
CA SER A 99 0.01 -4.11 2.57
C SER A 99 -1.50 -3.99 2.31
N VAL A 100 -1.91 -3.82 1.05
CA VAL A 100 -3.34 -3.71 0.70
C VAL A 100 -4.11 -4.99 1.03
N THR A 101 -3.43 -6.14 0.96
CA THR A 101 -4.02 -7.42 1.38
C THR A 101 -4.23 -7.45 2.89
N SER A 102 -3.26 -6.95 3.66
CA SER A 102 -3.35 -6.85 5.12
C SER A 102 -4.48 -5.91 5.58
N ILE A 103 -4.66 -4.75 4.91
CA ILE A 103 -5.75 -3.81 5.20
C ILE A 103 -7.11 -4.51 5.09
N LEU A 104 -7.34 -5.29 4.04
CA LEU A 104 -8.65 -5.91 3.75
C LEU A 104 -8.86 -7.30 4.36
N THR A 105 -7.85 -7.85 5.05
CA THR A 105 -7.97 -9.13 5.76
C THR A 105 -7.81 -8.99 7.28
N GLY A 106 -7.28 -7.86 7.74
CA GLY A 106 -6.87 -7.67 9.13
C GLY A 106 -5.77 -8.63 9.58
N LYS A 107 -5.02 -9.22 8.64
CA LYS A 107 -3.98 -10.23 8.88
C LYS A 107 -2.63 -9.70 8.43
N TYR A 108 -1.55 -10.20 9.03
CA TYR A 108 -0.18 -9.93 8.59
C TYR A 108 0.19 -10.72 7.32
N PRO A 109 1.21 -10.27 6.57
CA PRO A 109 1.65 -10.92 5.33
C PRO A 109 1.88 -12.42 5.43
N HIS A 110 2.57 -12.90 6.47
CA HIS A 110 2.82 -14.33 6.67
C HIS A 110 1.55 -15.17 6.87
N GLN A 111 0.43 -14.56 7.25
CA GLN A 111 -0.83 -15.25 7.54
C GLN A 111 -1.75 -15.33 6.31
N HIS A 112 -1.72 -14.30 5.45
CA HIS A 112 -2.50 -14.29 4.20
C HIS A 112 -1.71 -14.80 2.99
N GLY A 113 -0.38 -14.90 3.09
CA GLY A 113 0.48 -15.51 2.09
C GLY A 113 0.66 -14.70 0.80
N ALA A 114 0.15 -13.46 0.77
CA ALA A 114 0.32 -12.54 -0.36
C ALA A 114 1.63 -11.76 -0.24
N MET A 115 2.71 -12.51 -0.02
CA MET A 115 4.08 -12.05 0.09
C MET A 115 5.00 -13.09 -0.55
N ARG A 116 6.30 -12.81 -0.63
CA ARG A 116 7.28 -13.79 -1.10
C ARG A 116 7.33 -14.95 -0.11
N ASN A 117 7.29 -16.19 -0.61
CA ASN A 117 7.31 -17.42 0.20
C ASN A 117 8.71 -18.06 0.31
N ALA A 118 9.77 -17.27 0.18
CA ALA A 118 11.16 -17.71 0.25
C ALA A 118 12.06 -16.58 0.74
N ASP A 119 13.12 -16.92 1.48
CA ASP A 119 14.09 -15.97 2.03
C ASP A 119 15.30 -15.71 1.11
N GLY A 120 15.14 -15.96 -0.20
CA GLY A 120 16.20 -15.73 -1.19
C GLY A 120 16.35 -14.25 -1.56
N LEU A 121 17.56 -13.83 -1.95
CA LEU A 121 17.84 -12.48 -2.42
C LEU A 121 16.98 -12.12 -3.64
N HIS A 122 16.04 -11.19 -3.47
CA HIS A 122 15.06 -10.86 -4.51
C HIS A 122 15.39 -9.54 -5.20
N ARG A 123 15.40 -9.58 -6.53
CA ARG A 123 15.77 -8.48 -7.43
C ARG A 123 14.54 -7.91 -8.15
N PRO A 124 14.59 -6.68 -8.69
CA PRO A 124 13.45 -6.07 -9.39
C PRO A 124 12.85 -6.88 -10.54
N SER A 125 13.66 -7.75 -11.17
CA SER A 125 13.23 -8.63 -12.26
C SER A 125 12.36 -9.81 -11.83
N HIS A 126 12.30 -10.12 -10.53
CA HIS A 126 11.53 -11.24 -10.05
C HIS A 126 10.02 -10.93 -10.06
N PRO A 127 9.17 -11.95 -10.26
CA PRO A 127 7.73 -11.75 -10.36
C PRO A 127 7.13 -11.25 -9.05
N VAL A 128 6.00 -10.55 -9.16
CA VAL A 128 5.15 -10.27 -8.00
C VAL A 128 4.69 -11.58 -7.34
N PRO A 129 4.48 -11.60 -6.02
CA PRO A 129 4.07 -12.81 -5.31
C PRO A 129 2.69 -13.26 -5.76
N GLN A 130 2.35 -14.50 -5.38
CA GLN A 130 1.00 -15.00 -5.62
C GLN A 130 0.00 -14.22 -4.77
N GLN A 131 -1.20 -14.05 -5.31
CA GLN A 131 -2.34 -13.53 -4.56
C GLN A 131 -2.66 -14.47 -3.38
N MET A 132 -3.23 -13.93 -2.30
CA MET A 132 -3.73 -14.74 -1.19
C MET A 132 -4.64 -15.88 -1.67
N SER A 133 -4.68 -16.97 -0.91
CA SER A 133 -5.57 -18.11 -1.20
C SER A 133 -7.04 -17.66 -1.22
N LYS A 134 -7.85 -18.34 -2.06
CA LYS A 134 -9.30 -18.12 -2.10
C LYS A 134 -9.98 -18.43 -0.77
N SER A 135 -9.38 -19.29 0.07
CA SER A 135 -9.88 -19.63 1.40
C SER A 135 -9.83 -18.46 2.39
N HIS A 136 -9.08 -17.40 2.10
CA HIS A 136 -9.07 -16.19 2.93
C HIS A 136 -10.26 -15.31 2.58
N THR A 137 -11.20 -15.21 3.53
CA THR A 137 -12.26 -14.21 3.52
C THR A 137 -11.68 -12.82 3.72
N THR A 138 -12.19 -11.85 2.97
CA THR A 138 -11.81 -10.44 3.05
C THR A 138 -12.97 -9.59 3.55
N LEU A 139 -12.66 -8.38 4.02
CA LEU A 139 -13.63 -7.36 4.44
C LEU A 139 -14.72 -7.12 3.38
N PRO A 140 -14.41 -6.86 2.08
CA PRO A 140 -15.47 -6.68 1.09
C PRO A 140 -16.36 -7.92 0.96
N GLN A 141 -15.81 -9.14 0.99
CA GLN A 141 -16.64 -10.35 0.90
C GLN A 141 -17.59 -10.49 2.10
N ALA A 142 -17.15 -10.15 3.32
CA ALA A 142 -18.02 -10.16 4.49
C ALA A 142 -19.09 -9.06 4.47
N LEU A 143 -18.74 -7.85 4.01
CA LEU A 143 -19.71 -6.77 3.85
C LEU A 143 -20.73 -7.10 2.75
N ALA A 144 -20.32 -7.74 1.65
CA ALA A 144 -21.24 -8.22 0.63
C ALA A 144 -22.20 -9.29 1.16
N ALA A 145 -21.71 -10.20 2.00
CA ALA A 145 -22.55 -11.14 2.72
C ALA A 145 -23.48 -10.50 3.76
N ALA A 146 -23.22 -9.23 4.13
CA ALA A 146 -24.08 -8.40 4.97
C ALA A 146 -24.98 -7.43 4.17
N GLY A 147 -25.08 -7.62 2.84
CA GLY A 147 -25.96 -6.84 1.97
C GLY A 147 -25.35 -5.56 1.37
N TYR A 148 -24.05 -5.31 1.56
CA TYR A 148 -23.37 -4.19 0.91
C TYR A 148 -23.02 -4.50 -0.55
N GLU A 149 -23.19 -3.53 -1.44
CA GLU A 149 -22.59 -3.58 -2.77
C GLU A 149 -21.12 -3.14 -2.73
N THR A 150 -20.22 -3.99 -3.21
CA THR A 150 -18.78 -3.81 -3.03
C THR A 150 -18.07 -3.39 -4.31
N TYR A 151 -17.30 -2.30 -4.20
CA TYR A 151 -16.57 -1.68 -5.30
C TYR A 151 -15.08 -1.56 -4.99
N GLY A 152 -14.22 -1.96 -5.94
CA GLY A 152 -12.78 -1.76 -5.90
C GLY A 152 -12.28 -0.92 -7.08
N GLY A 153 -11.84 0.31 -6.82
CA GLY A 153 -11.19 1.20 -7.79
C GLY A 153 -9.68 1.20 -7.63
N PHE A 154 -8.94 0.98 -8.72
CA PHE A 154 -7.49 0.78 -8.68
C PHE A 154 -6.75 1.67 -9.68
N GLY A 155 -5.99 2.66 -9.18
CA GLY A 155 -5.20 3.57 -10.01
C GLY A 155 -4.10 2.88 -10.84
N PHE A 156 -3.67 1.69 -10.45
CA PHE A 156 -2.71 0.90 -11.22
C PHE A 156 -2.79 -0.60 -10.92
N ILE A 157 -1.94 -1.37 -11.61
CA ILE A 157 -2.07 -2.82 -11.74
C ILE A 157 -1.73 -3.62 -10.48
N THR A 158 -0.79 -3.19 -9.65
CA THR A 158 -0.31 -3.96 -8.48
C THR A 158 -1.40 -4.20 -7.43
N PRO A 159 -2.11 -3.16 -6.90
CA PRO A 159 -3.18 -3.38 -5.94
C PRO A 159 -4.36 -4.15 -6.56
N PHE A 160 -4.63 -3.93 -7.85
CA PHE A 160 -5.63 -4.71 -8.59
C PHE A 160 -5.28 -6.21 -8.61
N TRP A 161 -4.02 -6.58 -8.83
CA TRP A 161 -3.62 -8.00 -8.83
C TRP A 161 -3.67 -8.64 -7.44
N ALA A 162 -3.35 -7.88 -6.39
CA ALA A 162 -3.48 -8.35 -5.01
C ALA A 162 -4.95 -8.63 -4.63
N LEU A 163 -5.89 -7.87 -5.18
CA LEU A 163 -7.27 -7.83 -4.69
C LEU A 163 -8.36 -8.21 -5.71
N ARG A 164 -8.01 -8.51 -6.97
CA ARG A 164 -8.98 -8.94 -7.99
C ARG A 164 -9.80 -10.15 -7.55
N GLY A 165 -11.09 -10.14 -7.89
CA GLY A 165 -12.04 -11.17 -7.50
C GLY A 165 -12.47 -11.11 -6.03
N LYS A 166 -12.18 -10.02 -5.31
CA LYS A 166 -12.58 -9.82 -3.91
C LYS A 166 -13.69 -8.80 -3.71
N PHE A 167 -14.11 -8.13 -4.78
CA PHE A 167 -15.22 -7.19 -4.84
C PHE A 167 -16.25 -7.66 -5.87
N GLN A 168 -17.50 -7.24 -5.76
CA GLN A 168 -18.52 -7.50 -6.79
C GLN A 168 -18.23 -6.70 -8.06
N THR A 169 -17.75 -5.47 -7.92
CA THR A 169 -17.36 -4.59 -9.04
C THR A 169 -15.92 -4.15 -8.89
N HIS A 170 -15.12 -4.27 -9.95
CA HIS A 170 -13.77 -3.75 -10.03
C HIS A 170 -13.65 -2.71 -11.15
N LYS A 171 -12.76 -1.75 -10.95
CA LYS A 171 -12.35 -0.80 -11.98
C LYS A 171 -10.85 -0.57 -11.91
N LEU A 172 -10.14 -1.13 -12.88
CA LEU A 172 -8.73 -0.83 -13.13
C LEU A 172 -8.62 0.37 -14.08
N TYR A 173 -7.92 1.41 -13.63
CA TYR A 173 -7.69 2.60 -14.42
C TYR A 173 -6.40 2.48 -15.24
N ARG A 174 -6.22 3.40 -16.19
CA ARG A 174 -5.00 3.48 -17.02
C ARG A 174 -3.81 3.92 -16.16
N HIS A 175 -2.60 3.64 -16.65
CA HIS A 175 -1.38 4.12 -16.01
C HIS A 175 -1.38 5.66 -15.89
N ALA A 176 -0.87 6.19 -14.77
CA ALA A 176 -0.85 7.62 -14.47
C ALA A 176 -2.23 8.29 -14.61
N VAL A 177 -3.30 7.58 -14.22
CA VAL A 177 -4.57 8.22 -13.92
C VAL A 177 -4.38 9.13 -12.70
N ARG A 178 -5.13 10.21 -12.64
CA ARG A 178 -5.10 11.17 -11.53
C ARG A 178 -6.21 10.89 -10.53
N ALA A 179 -6.01 11.33 -9.29
CA ALA A 179 -6.97 11.16 -8.21
C ALA A 179 -8.38 11.70 -8.55
N ASP A 180 -8.45 12.88 -9.19
CA ASP A 180 -9.73 13.48 -9.59
C ASP A 180 -10.55 12.58 -10.52
N GLU A 181 -9.95 12.03 -11.58
CA GLU A 181 -10.61 11.12 -12.52
C GLU A 181 -11.13 9.85 -11.82
N ILE A 182 -10.39 9.31 -10.84
CA ILE A 182 -10.83 8.13 -10.07
C ILE A 182 -12.02 8.48 -9.16
N LEU A 183 -11.92 9.59 -8.42
CA LEU A 183 -12.91 10.01 -7.43
C LEU A 183 -14.21 10.48 -8.10
N ASP A 184 -14.15 11.20 -9.22
CA ASP A 184 -15.32 11.60 -10.02
C ASP A 184 -16.08 10.38 -10.56
N ASP A 185 -15.33 9.39 -11.06
CA ASP A 185 -15.89 8.13 -11.54
C ASP A 185 -16.55 7.33 -10.41
N HIS A 186 -15.98 7.36 -9.21
CA HIS A 186 -16.55 6.72 -8.04
C HIS A 186 -17.79 7.44 -7.51
N LEU A 187 -17.79 8.78 -7.45
CA LEU A 187 -18.99 9.57 -7.12
C LEU A 187 -20.14 9.25 -8.08
N SER A 188 -19.83 9.11 -9.37
CA SER A 188 -20.77 8.69 -10.40
C SER A 188 -21.30 7.26 -10.19
N TRP A 189 -20.50 6.36 -9.62
CA TRP A 189 -20.93 5.02 -9.20
C TRP A 189 -21.82 5.11 -7.97
N LEU A 190 -21.42 5.85 -6.93
CA LEU A 190 -22.19 6.05 -5.69
C LEU A 190 -23.60 6.61 -5.98
N SER A 191 -23.68 7.60 -6.86
CA SER A 191 -24.92 8.21 -7.32
C SER A 191 -25.93 7.23 -7.92
N LYS A 192 -25.48 6.09 -8.46
CA LYS A 192 -26.35 5.02 -9.01
C LYS A 192 -26.80 4.02 -7.95
N HIS A 193 -26.18 4.04 -6.77
CA HIS A 193 -26.42 3.10 -5.66
C HIS A 193 -26.94 3.81 -4.40
N ARG A 194 -27.63 4.96 -4.57
CA ARG A 194 -28.18 5.77 -3.46
C ARG A 194 -29.13 5.03 -2.52
N THR A 195 -29.75 3.95 -3.00
CA THR A 195 -30.72 3.16 -2.23
C THR A 195 -30.11 1.87 -1.66
N SER A 196 -28.84 1.59 -1.97
CA SER A 196 -28.12 0.40 -1.54
C SER A 196 -27.11 0.78 -0.47
N SER A 197 -26.79 -0.15 0.44
CA SER A 197 -25.59 -0.02 1.26
C SER A 197 -24.35 -0.32 0.40
N THR A 198 -23.26 0.43 0.53
CA THR A 198 -22.08 0.25 -0.33
C THR A 198 -20.77 0.24 0.44
N PHE A 199 -19.86 -0.66 0.09
CA PHE A 199 -18.47 -0.60 0.54
C PHE A 199 -17.55 -0.35 -0.64
N SER A 200 -16.75 0.71 -0.56
CA SER A 200 -15.84 1.11 -1.62
C SER A 200 -14.41 1.13 -1.14
N TYR A 201 -13.52 0.51 -1.90
CA TYR A 201 -12.08 0.62 -1.75
C TYR A 201 -11.50 1.37 -2.95
N ILE A 202 -10.81 2.47 -2.73
CA ILE A 202 -10.29 3.36 -3.77
C ILE A 202 -8.79 3.52 -3.56
N HIS A 203 -7.99 2.99 -4.48
CA HIS A 203 -6.55 3.11 -4.46
C HIS A 203 -6.07 4.21 -5.41
N LEU A 204 -5.48 5.26 -4.85
CA LEU A 204 -4.88 6.39 -5.56
C LEU A 204 -3.37 6.17 -5.70
N ASN A 205 -2.75 6.75 -6.73
CA ASN A 205 -1.34 6.51 -7.06
C ASN A 205 -0.55 7.78 -7.35
N ASP A 206 -1.09 8.96 -7.04
CA ASP A 206 -0.52 10.26 -7.40
C ASP A 206 0.82 10.55 -6.69
N ALA A 207 1.07 9.92 -5.54
CA ALA A 207 2.34 9.97 -4.82
C ALA A 207 3.30 8.81 -5.17
N HIS A 208 2.88 7.88 -6.05
CA HIS A 208 3.71 6.84 -6.66
C HIS A 208 4.30 7.32 -7.99
N GLU A 209 5.44 6.77 -8.37
CA GLU A 209 6.12 7.05 -9.63
C GLU A 209 5.30 6.64 -10.88
N PRO A 210 5.34 7.42 -11.97
CA PRO A 210 5.92 8.77 -12.08
C PRO A 210 5.04 9.80 -11.35
N ILE A 211 5.67 10.71 -10.61
CA ILE A 211 4.98 11.76 -9.86
C ILE A 211 4.80 12.98 -10.77
N ASP A 212 3.55 13.28 -11.13
CA ASP A 212 3.20 14.35 -12.08
C ASP A 212 1.86 15.04 -11.73
N PRO A 213 1.78 15.79 -10.61
CA PRO A 213 0.61 16.58 -10.25
C PRO A 213 0.37 17.72 -11.26
N PRO A 214 -0.81 18.37 -11.26
CA PRO A 214 -1.06 19.51 -12.14
C PRO A 214 -0.04 20.65 -11.93
N GLN A 215 0.28 21.37 -13.02
CA GLN A 215 1.30 22.43 -13.05
C GLN A 215 1.17 23.49 -11.94
N ALA A 216 -0.05 23.84 -11.53
CA ALA A 216 -0.28 24.79 -10.43
C ALA A 216 0.34 24.32 -9.09
N TYR A 217 0.44 23.01 -8.86
CA TYR A 217 1.09 22.44 -7.69
C TYR A 217 2.61 22.41 -7.82
N HIS A 218 3.15 22.25 -9.04
CA HIS A 218 4.58 22.44 -9.29
C HIS A 218 5.01 23.86 -8.88
N GLU A 219 4.26 24.86 -9.35
CA GLU A 219 4.52 26.27 -9.06
C GLU A 219 4.37 26.59 -7.57
N ARG A 220 3.29 26.11 -6.92
CA ARG A 220 3.02 26.32 -5.50
C ARG A 220 4.14 25.78 -4.59
N HIS A 221 4.77 24.67 -4.98
CA HIS A 221 5.86 24.04 -4.22
C HIS A 221 7.25 24.37 -4.76
N GLU A 222 7.36 25.35 -5.68
CA GLU A 222 8.62 25.80 -6.28
C GLU A 222 9.42 24.63 -6.87
N VAL A 223 8.74 23.70 -7.55
CA VAL A 223 9.42 22.65 -8.31
C VAL A 223 10.07 23.29 -9.53
N ASP A 224 11.38 23.07 -9.67
CA ASP A 224 12.17 23.62 -10.75
C ASP A 224 11.80 22.92 -12.06
N ALA A 225 11.39 23.69 -13.05
CA ALA A 225 10.90 23.18 -14.33
C ALA A 225 12.03 22.66 -15.24
N ASP A 226 13.29 23.01 -14.96
CA ASP A 226 14.44 22.62 -15.77
C ASP A 226 15.06 21.29 -15.32
N ILE A 227 14.47 20.61 -14.34
CA ILE A 227 14.92 19.32 -13.82
C ILE A 227 13.77 18.31 -13.83
N ASP A 228 13.97 17.17 -14.50
CA ASP A 228 13.00 16.08 -14.46
C ASP A 228 13.17 15.31 -13.14
N VAL A 229 12.21 15.50 -12.24
CA VAL A 229 12.12 14.81 -10.95
C VAL A 229 10.91 13.90 -10.86
N SER A 230 10.30 13.53 -12.01
CA SER A 230 9.10 12.67 -12.05
C SER A 230 9.38 11.24 -11.59
N ASP A 231 10.57 10.71 -11.90
CA ASP A 231 11.04 9.38 -11.52
C ASP A 231 12.47 9.44 -10.93
N TRP A 232 12.92 8.35 -10.32
CA TRP A 232 14.25 8.21 -9.73
C TRP A 232 15.36 8.19 -10.78
N ASP A 233 15.07 7.62 -11.95
CA ASP A 233 16.04 7.44 -13.05
C ASP A 233 15.91 8.53 -14.14
N SER A 234 15.03 9.52 -13.95
CA SER A 234 14.79 10.59 -14.94
C SER A 234 15.91 11.62 -15.03
N TYR A 235 16.80 11.66 -14.03
CA TYR A 235 17.88 12.64 -13.96
C TYR A 235 19.16 12.01 -13.39
N GLU A 236 20.27 12.15 -14.13
CA GLU A 236 21.58 11.65 -13.74
C GLU A 236 22.47 12.85 -13.33
N PRO A 237 22.61 13.14 -12.02
CA PRO A 237 23.44 14.26 -11.57
C PRO A 237 24.95 13.96 -11.72
N GLU A 238 25.71 14.89 -12.30
CA GLU A 238 27.16 14.73 -12.48
C GLU A 238 27.98 15.39 -11.36
N THR A 239 27.37 16.34 -10.65
CA THR A 239 28.02 17.13 -9.59
C THR A 239 27.29 17.03 -8.26
N GLU A 240 27.99 17.29 -7.15
CA GLU A 240 27.39 17.33 -5.81
C GLU A 240 26.27 18.38 -5.71
N SER A 241 26.40 19.48 -6.46
CA SER A 241 25.36 20.52 -6.52
C SER A 241 24.10 20.02 -7.21
N GLU A 242 24.24 19.26 -8.30
CA GLU A 242 23.11 18.64 -9.00
C GLU A 242 22.46 17.55 -8.16
N VAL A 243 23.23 16.75 -7.42
CA VAL A 243 22.68 15.78 -6.45
C VAL A 243 21.81 16.51 -5.41
N ARG A 244 22.31 17.61 -4.82
CA ARG A 244 21.52 18.40 -3.85
C ARG A 244 20.28 19.01 -4.48
N ARG A 245 20.37 19.53 -5.71
CA ARG A 245 19.23 20.06 -6.47
C ARG A 245 18.18 18.98 -6.70
N PHE A 246 18.57 17.82 -7.22
CA PHE A 246 17.68 16.68 -7.45
C PHE A 246 16.98 16.24 -6.17
N LYS A 247 17.73 15.97 -5.08
CA LYS A 247 17.14 15.56 -3.79
C LYS A 247 16.13 16.57 -3.27
N THR A 248 16.41 17.87 -3.41
CA THR A 248 15.53 18.95 -2.98
C THR A 248 14.23 18.96 -3.81
N HIS A 249 14.34 18.95 -5.13
CA HIS A 249 13.18 19.01 -6.01
C HIS A 249 12.37 17.70 -6.01
N ARG A 250 12.99 16.55 -5.75
CA ARG A 250 12.31 15.27 -5.56
C ARG A 250 11.42 15.26 -4.31
N LYS A 251 11.85 15.91 -3.23
CA LYS A 251 10.99 16.13 -2.04
C LYS A 251 9.89 17.15 -2.31
N ARG A 252 10.16 18.20 -3.10
CA ARG A 252 9.17 19.22 -3.47
C ARG A 252 8.06 18.66 -4.36
N ILE A 253 8.40 17.88 -5.39
CA ILE A 253 7.40 17.27 -6.29
C ILE A 253 6.53 16.25 -5.54
N TYR A 254 7.11 15.49 -4.60
CA TYR A 254 6.34 14.62 -3.71
C TYR A 254 5.35 15.42 -2.86
N ARG A 255 5.78 16.53 -2.23
CA ARG A 255 4.87 17.40 -1.47
C ARG A 255 3.79 18.05 -2.35
N ALA A 256 4.12 18.40 -3.59
CA ALA A 256 3.15 18.91 -4.56
C ALA A 256 2.07 17.87 -4.88
N ALA A 257 2.46 16.60 -5.06
CA ALA A 257 1.53 15.51 -5.29
C ALA A 257 0.66 15.21 -4.05
N VAL A 258 1.24 15.23 -2.85
CA VAL A 258 0.49 15.08 -1.60
C VAL A 258 -0.53 16.21 -1.44
N ASP A 259 -0.15 17.46 -1.71
CA ASP A 259 -1.07 18.59 -1.67
C ASP A 259 -2.23 18.41 -2.66
N TYR A 260 -1.93 18.05 -3.92
CA TYR A 260 -2.93 17.76 -4.94
C TYR A 260 -3.91 16.65 -4.54
N VAL A 261 -3.41 15.46 -4.16
CA VAL A 261 -4.29 14.34 -3.82
C VAL A 261 -5.15 14.65 -2.60
N THR A 262 -4.65 15.43 -1.66
CA THR A 262 -5.42 15.83 -0.47
C THR A 262 -6.49 16.87 -0.79
N ASP A 263 -6.24 17.81 -1.71
CA ASP A 263 -7.25 18.73 -2.24
C ASP A 263 -8.35 17.95 -3.01
N CYS A 264 -7.98 16.92 -3.77
CA CYS A 264 -8.93 16.03 -4.45
C CYS A 264 -9.81 15.25 -3.45
N ILE A 265 -9.22 14.59 -2.45
CA ILE A 265 -9.96 13.84 -1.42
C ILE A 265 -10.94 14.77 -0.69
N LYS A 266 -10.51 15.98 -0.35
CA LYS A 266 -11.35 16.98 0.31
C LYS A 266 -12.54 17.41 -0.54
N SER A 267 -12.32 17.68 -1.82
CA SER A 267 -13.42 18.06 -2.72
C SER A 267 -14.43 16.93 -2.81
N TYR A 268 -13.93 15.71 -3.01
CA TYR A 268 -14.74 14.51 -3.09
C TYR A 268 -15.53 14.23 -1.80
N GLN A 269 -14.91 14.29 -0.62
CA GLN A 269 -15.61 14.13 0.67
C GLN A 269 -16.78 15.11 0.80
N ARG A 270 -16.55 16.40 0.51
CA ARG A 270 -17.60 17.42 0.55
C ARG A 270 -18.76 17.10 -0.41
N GLU A 271 -18.46 16.67 -1.62
CA GLU A 271 -19.48 16.31 -2.61
C GLU A 271 -20.32 15.13 -2.15
N VAL A 272 -19.67 14.09 -1.60
CA VAL A 272 -20.37 12.93 -1.06
C VAL A 272 -21.19 13.29 0.18
N GLU A 273 -20.64 14.05 1.15
CA GLU A 273 -21.39 14.49 2.35
C GLU A 273 -22.61 15.36 2.00
N ASN A 274 -22.53 16.14 0.91
CA ASN A 274 -23.68 16.92 0.42
C ASN A 274 -24.81 16.03 -0.14
N GLU A 275 -24.47 14.83 -0.61
CA GLU A 275 -25.39 13.93 -1.32
C GLU A 275 -25.84 12.72 -0.48
N PHE A 276 -25.06 12.35 0.54
CA PHE A 276 -25.23 11.13 1.34
C PHE A 276 -25.08 11.49 2.83
N ALA A 277 -26.11 11.19 3.62
CA ALA A 277 -26.16 11.60 5.03
C ALA A 277 -25.46 10.61 6.00
N ASP A 278 -25.30 9.35 5.59
CA ASP A 278 -24.81 8.26 6.43
C ASP A 278 -23.63 7.56 5.76
N ILE A 279 -22.44 8.11 6.01
CA ILE A 279 -21.18 7.66 5.41
C ILE A 279 -20.07 7.55 6.45
N LEU A 280 -19.30 6.47 6.36
CA LEU A 280 -18.04 6.27 7.04
C LEU A 280 -16.88 6.47 6.06
N PHE A 281 -16.08 7.50 6.27
CA PHE A 281 -14.80 7.65 5.57
C PHE A 281 -13.66 6.98 6.33
N VAL A 282 -12.85 6.24 5.58
CA VAL A 282 -11.57 5.72 6.03
C VAL A 282 -10.50 6.19 5.05
N VAL A 283 -9.53 6.98 5.51
CA VAL A 283 -8.46 7.49 4.65
C VAL A 283 -7.10 7.07 5.20
N THR A 284 -6.27 6.45 4.37
CA THR A 284 -4.94 6.01 4.77
C THR A 284 -3.97 5.90 3.60
N ALA A 285 -2.79 5.35 3.85
CA ALA A 285 -1.83 4.92 2.85
C ALA A 285 -1.55 3.42 3.04
N ASP A 286 -1.16 2.73 1.98
CA ASP A 286 -0.68 1.36 2.07
C ASP A 286 0.75 1.31 2.65
N HIS A 287 1.59 2.27 2.30
CA HIS A 287 2.93 2.48 2.86
C HIS A 287 3.38 3.93 2.61
N GLY A 288 4.53 4.30 3.19
CA GLY A 288 5.22 5.57 2.98
C GLY A 288 6.26 5.51 1.85
N LYS A 289 7.25 6.41 1.90
CA LYS A 289 8.31 6.55 0.90
C LYS A 289 9.61 7.07 1.50
N GLY A 290 10.72 6.40 1.19
CA GLY A 290 12.07 6.79 1.57
C GLY A 290 12.67 7.88 0.68
N PHE A 291 13.36 8.83 1.31
CA PHE A 291 14.14 9.90 0.70
C PHE A 291 15.50 10.04 1.41
N TRP A 292 16.25 8.94 1.44
CA TRP A 292 17.64 8.84 1.92
C TRP A 292 17.85 9.01 3.44
N GLU A 293 16.81 9.00 4.26
CA GLU A 293 16.94 9.31 5.70
C GLU A 293 17.87 8.34 6.43
N CYS A 294 17.80 7.06 6.09
CA CYS A 294 18.60 5.99 6.71
C CYS A 294 19.61 5.37 5.73
N SER A 295 20.02 6.09 4.67
CA SER A 295 20.83 5.48 3.59
C SER A 295 22.15 4.87 4.07
N THR A 296 22.82 5.48 5.05
CA THR A 296 24.09 4.95 5.59
C THR A 296 23.88 3.66 6.37
N VAL A 297 22.85 3.62 7.23
CA VAL A 297 22.51 2.44 8.04
C VAL A 297 22.05 1.30 7.13
N ASP A 298 21.28 1.63 6.10
CA ASP A 298 20.79 0.66 5.13
C ASP A 298 21.94 0.05 4.33
N GLU A 299 22.86 0.88 3.81
CA GLU A 299 24.07 0.42 3.11
C GLU A 299 24.99 -0.44 4.00
N GLU A 300 25.10 -0.12 5.29
CA GLU A 300 25.96 -0.85 6.22
C GLU A 300 25.41 -2.23 6.59
N HIS A 301 24.08 -2.37 6.69
CA HIS A 301 23.46 -3.55 7.30
C HIS A 301 22.57 -4.38 6.38
N PHE A 302 22.13 -3.85 5.24
CA PHE A 302 21.07 -4.46 4.45
C PHE A 302 21.33 -4.40 2.95
N ASP A 303 21.25 -5.56 2.28
CA ASP A 303 21.32 -5.63 0.82
C ASP A 303 20.02 -5.09 0.20
N ASP A 304 20.14 -4.01 -0.56
CA ASP A 304 19.14 -3.52 -1.49
C ASP A 304 19.57 -3.78 -2.93
N THR A 305 18.99 -4.81 -3.53
CA THR A 305 19.27 -5.24 -4.91
C THR A 305 18.99 -4.22 -6.00
N ARG A 306 18.38 -3.07 -5.67
CA ARG A 306 18.19 -1.96 -6.61
C ARG A 306 19.46 -1.11 -6.76
N GLY A 307 20.39 -1.20 -5.80
CA GLY A 307 21.64 -0.44 -5.80
C GLY A 307 21.52 0.98 -5.27
N TYR A 308 20.41 1.31 -4.61
CA TYR A 308 20.20 2.58 -3.91
C TYR A 308 19.50 2.33 -2.57
N TYR A 309 19.92 3.07 -1.55
CA TYR A 309 19.59 2.79 -0.15
C TYR A 309 18.61 3.81 0.42
N CYS A 310 17.63 3.34 1.18
CA CYS A 310 16.55 4.13 1.79
C CYS A 310 15.83 5.06 0.78
N VAL A 311 15.60 4.57 -0.44
CA VAL A 311 14.90 5.30 -1.51
C VAL A 311 13.66 4.53 -1.96
N GLY A 312 12.58 5.26 -2.22
CA GLY A 312 11.33 4.67 -2.70
C GLY A 312 10.66 3.80 -1.64
N HIS A 313 10.16 2.63 -2.04
CA HIS A 313 9.46 1.68 -1.16
C HIS A 313 9.87 0.23 -1.47
N GLY A 314 9.35 -0.72 -0.70
CA GLY A 314 9.59 -2.17 -0.88
C GLY A 314 10.94 -2.69 -0.41
N GLY A 315 11.83 -1.82 0.07
CA GLY A 315 13.09 -2.20 0.72
C GLY A 315 12.94 -2.36 2.23
N THR A 316 13.98 -1.96 2.95
CA THR A 316 14.05 -2.01 4.43
C THR A 316 12.92 -1.21 5.09
N PRO A 317 12.22 -1.77 6.11
CA PRO A 317 11.04 -1.16 6.72
C PRO A 317 11.39 0.00 7.67
N TYR A 318 11.95 1.10 7.16
CA TYR A 318 12.21 2.34 7.90
C TYR A 318 10.94 3.15 8.19
N GLU A 319 10.95 4.03 9.20
CA GLU A 319 9.77 4.82 9.59
C GLU A 319 9.24 5.69 8.43
N SER A 320 10.12 6.16 7.55
CA SER A 320 9.73 6.89 6.32
C SER A 320 8.87 6.05 5.37
N ILE A 321 8.93 4.72 5.46
CA ILE A 321 8.15 3.78 4.66
C ILE A 321 7.03 3.14 5.49
N THR A 322 7.18 3.00 6.80
CA THR A 322 6.22 2.25 7.61
C THR A 322 5.18 3.10 8.31
N ARG A 323 5.43 4.40 8.51
CA ARG A 323 4.49 5.32 9.17
C ARG A 323 3.57 6.02 8.18
N VAL A 324 2.29 5.74 8.31
CA VAL A 324 1.24 6.20 7.40
C VAL A 324 0.14 6.94 8.17
N PRO A 325 -0.53 7.92 7.54
CA PRO A 325 -1.71 8.52 8.14
C PRO A 325 -2.84 7.49 8.16
N LEU A 326 -3.63 7.45 9.22
CA LEU A 326 -4.89 6.74 9.26
C LEU A 326 -5.97 7.65 9.84
N VAL A 327 -7.09 7.74 9.14
CA VAL A 327 -8.30 8.29 9.70
C VAL A 327 -9.50 7.41 9.44
N ILE A 328 -10.35 7.32 10.46
CA ILE A 328 -11.64 6.63 10.43
C ILE A 328 -12.63 7.61 11.07
N GLU A 329 -13.55 8.14 10.26
CA GLU A 329 -14.52 9.15 10.70
C GLU A 329 -15.70 8.51 11.45
N SER A 330 -15.44 8.05 12.67
CA SER A 330 -16.44 7.46 13.55
C SER A 330 -16.22 7.90 15.00
N ASP A 331 -17.31 8.15 15.71
CA ASP A 331 -17.32 8.43 17.15
C ASP A 331 -17.04 7.18 18.00
N GLN A 332 -17.16 6.00 17.41
CA GLN A 332 -16.80 4.73 18.05
C GLN A 332 -15.28 4.58 18.19
N VAL A 333 -14.49 5.20 17.30
CA VAL A 333 -13.03 5.11 17.34
C VAL A 333 -12.48 5.88 18.53
N THR A 334 -11.75 5.17 19.38
CA THR A 334 -11.20 5.72 20.63
C THR A 334 -9.71 6.03 20.48
N HIS A 335 -9.24 6.96 21.31
CA HIS A 335 -7.82 7.25 21.42
C HIS A 335 -7.05 6.03 21.93
N GLN A 336 -6.00 5.64 21.22
CA GLN A 336 -5.17 4.48 21.58
C GLN A 336 -3.88 4.91 22.29
N SER A 337 -3.53 4.23 23.39
CA SER A 337 -2.24 4.40 24.08
C SER A 337 -1.12 3.59 23.42
N THR A 338 -1.46 2.54 22.68
CA THR A 338 -0.51 1.67 21.98
C THR A 338 -0.47 1.97 20.48
N PRO A 339 0.61 1.61 19.77
CA PRO A 339 0.71 1.85 18.33
C PRO A 339 -0.41 1.17 17.52
N VAL A 340 -1.06 1.96 16.67
CA VAL A 340 -2.06 1.51 15.70
C VAL A 340 -1.36 0.92 14.47
N SER A 341 -1.94 -0.12 13.88
CA SER A 341 -1.46 -0.75 12.65
C SER A 341 -2.55 -0.86 11.59
N LEU A 342 -2.18 -0.92 10.31
CA LEU A 342 -3.15 -1.07 9.22
C LEU A 342 -3.94 -2.38 9.25
N VAL A 343 -3.45 -3.42 9.95
CA VAL A 343 -4.25 -4.64 10.19
C VAL A 343 -5.44 -4.40 11.12
N ASP A 344 -5.49 -3.26 11.82
CA ASP A 344 -6.58 -2.87 12.71
C ASP A 344 -7.77 -2.27 11.94
N VAL A 345 -7.59 -1.86 10.67
CA VAL A 345 -8.64 -1.26 9.85
C VAL A 345 -9.81 -2.22 9.61
N CYS A 346 -9.52 -3.44 9.15
CA CYS A 346 -10.55 -4.45 8.90
C CYS A 346 -11.41 -4.78 10.13
N PRO A 347 -10.84 -5.17 11.29
CA PRO A 347 -11.66 -5.45 12.48
C PRO A 347 -12.40 -4.21 12.98
N THR A 348 -11.86 -2.99 12.81
CA THR A 348 -12.57 -1.76 13.18
C THR A 348 -13.81 -1.53 12.33
N ILE A 349 -13.72 -1.70 11.00
CA ILE A 349 -14.88 -1.55 10.12
C ILE A 349 -15.93 -2.63 10.41
N LEU A 350 -15.50 -3.88 10.64
CA LEU A 350 -16.42 -4.96 11.02
C LEU A 350 -17.18 -4.64 12.31
N ASP A 351 -16.47 -4.12 13.32
CA ASP A 351 -17.06 -3.72 14.60
C ASP A 351 -18.08 -2.57 14.45
N ILE A 352 -17.74 -1.53 13.69
CA ILE A 352 -18.66 -0.41 13.40
C ILE A 352 -19.94 -0.89 12.71
N VAL A 353 -19.85 -1.91 11.86
CA VAL A 353 -21.00 -2.49 11.13
C VAL A 353 -21.77 -3.52 11.98
N GLY A 354 -21.21 -3.96 13.12
CA GLY A 354 -21.79 -5.01 13.97
C GLY A 354 -21.55 -6.44 13.47
N LEU A 355 -20.41 -6.67 12.82
CA LEU A 355 -19.96 -7.95 12.25
C LEU A 355 -18.72 -8.49 12.99
N GLU A 356 -18.65 -8.28 14.30
CA GLU A 356 -17.55 -8.73 15.14
C GLU A 356 -17.33 -10.25 14.97
N GLY A 357 -16.08 -10.63 14.68
CA GLY A 357 -15.72 -12.04 14.50
C GLY A 357 -16.12 -12.66 13.16
N ALA A 358 -16.72 -11.92 12.22
CA ALA A 358 -16.96 -12.39 10.85
C ALA A 358 -15.66 -12.83 10.15
N LEU A 359 -14.53 -12.21 10.51
CA LEU A 359 -13.19 -12.57 10.09
C LEU A 359 -12.28 -12.85 11.29
N ALA A 360 -11.39 -13.82 11.14
CA ALA A 360 -10.29 -14.06 12.08
C ALA A 360 -9.15 -13.06 11.83
N CYS A 361 -9.26 -11.86 12.39
CA CYS A 361 -8.24 -10.81 12.30
C CYS A 361 -7.10 -11.03 13.31
N SER A 362 -5.93 -10.48 13.00
CA SER A 362 -4.79 -10.30 13.93
C SER A 362 -4.59 -8.85 14.34
N GLY A 363 -5.28 -7.91 13.69
CA GLY A 363 -5.51 -6.58 14.22
C GLY A 363 -6.60 -6.54 15.28
N TYR A 364 -6.71 -5.38 15.91
CA TYR A 364 -7.68 -5.07 16.96
C TYR A 364 -8.64 -3.98 16.47
N SER A 365 -9.91 -4.03 16.90
CA SER A 365 -10.83 -2.92 16.64
C SER A 365 -10.41 -1.68 17.44
N LEU A 366 -10.34 -0.53 16.77
CA LEU A 366 -10.05 0.77 17.37
C LEU A 366 -11.26 1.35 18.14
N SER A 367 -12.41 0.67 18.12
CA SER A 367 -13.52 0.99 19.03
C SER A 367 -13.29 0.49 20.46
N SER A 368 -12.22 -0.26 20.68
CA SER A 368 -11.79 -0.77 21.98
C SER A 368 -10.32 -0.47 22.24
N SER A 369 -9.87 -0.62 23.50
CA SER A 369 -8.46 -0.48 23.85
C SER A 369 -7.64 -1.63 23.27
N ILE A 370 -6.59 -1.30 22.51
CA ILE A 370 -5.58 -2.27 22.09
C ILE A 370 -4.76 -2.72 23.32
N PRO A 371 -4.42 -4.01 23.46
CA PRO A 371 -3.61 -4.49 24.58
C PRO A 371 -2.17 -3.93 24.57
N ASP A 372 -1.66 -3.52 25.74
CA ASP A 372 -0.26 -3.06 25.93
C ASP A 372 0.79 -4.15 25.61
N THR A 373 0.36 -5.41 25.49
CA THR A 373 1.23 -6.52 25.07
C THR A 373 1.42 -6.59 23.55
N ARG A 374 0.77 -5.73 22.77
CA ARG A 374 0.83 -5.72 21.31
C ARG A 374 2.25 -5.41 20.83
N VAL A 375 2.70 -6.20 19.86
CA VAL A 375 3.90 -5.96 19.05
C VAL A 375 3.48 -5.87 17.59
N PRO A 376 3.36 -4.67 17.00
CA PRO A 376 3.15 -4.50 15.58
C PRO A 376 4.31 -5.08 14.77
N ILE A 377 4.00 -5.62 13.58
CA ILE A 377 4.95 -6.24 12.67
C ILE A 377 4.86 -5.57 11.29
N VAL A 378 6.01 -5.35 10.66
CA VAL A 378 6.14 -5.03 9.23
C VAL A 378 6.99 -6.11 8.59
N GLU A 379 6.55 -6.70 7.49
CA GLU A 379 7.32 -7.73 6.78
C GLU A 379 6.93 -7.81 5.30
N GLY A 380 7.48 -8.79 4.59
CA GLY A 380 7.15 -9.08 3.20
C GLY A 380 7.77 -8.08 2.26
N VAL A 381 9.06 -7.77 2.42
CA VAL A 381 9.76 -6.81 1.56
C VAL A 381 9.82 -7.29 0.10
N ARG A 382 9.94 -6.35 -0.83
CA ARG A 382 10.04 -6.63 -2.28
C ARG A 382 11.47 -6.82 -2.75
N TYR A 383 12.43 -6.13 -2.15
CA TYR A 383 13.82 -6.06 -2.62
C TYR A 383 14.80 -6.51 -1.54
N GLY A 384 15.85 -7.23 -1.96
CA GLY A 384 16.84 -7.79 -1.04
C GLY A 384 16.37 -9.07 -0.36
N TYR A 385 17.04 -9.43 0.74
CA TYR A 385 16.58 -10.49 1.65
C TYR A 385 15.34 -10.07 2.43
N GLU A 386 14.63 -11.03 3.01
CA GLU A 386 13.45 -10.73 3.83
C GLU A 386 13.85 -9.94 5.08
N LYS A 387 13.09 -8.89 5.38
CA LYS A 387 13.36 -8.00 6.52
C LYS A 387 12.08 -7.83 7.30
N LYS A 388 12.16 -8.00 8.61
CA LYS A 388 11.02 -7.87 9.50
C LYS A 388 11.30 -6.78 10.52
N ALA A 389 10.38 -5.83 10.64
CA ALA A 389 10.38 -4.87 11.75
C ALA A 389 9.34 -5.27 12.79
N VAL A 390 9.71 -5.15 14.06
CA VAL A 390 8.81 -5.33 15.20
C VAL A 390 8.93 -4.13 16.14
N TYR A 391 7.81 -3.75 16.76
CA TYR A 391 7.68 -2.51 17.52
C TYR A 391 7.18 -2.76 18.94
N HIS A 392 7.76 -2.07 19.93
CA HIS A 392 7.24 -2.06 21.29
C HIS A 392 7.70 -0.80 22.02
N ASP A 393 6.77 -0.10 22.66
CA ASP A 393 7.01 1.23 23.25
C ASP A 393 7.71 2.17 22.25
N ASP A 394 8.82 2.79 22.66
CA ASP A 394 9.66 3.65 21.83
C ASP A 394 10.78 2.89 21.11
N TRP A 395 10.65 1.57 20.94
CA TRP A 395 11.68 0.72 20.34
C TRP A 395 11.19 0.00 19.09
N LYS A 396 12.11 -0.11 18.14
CA LYS A 396 11.95 -0.88 16.90
C LYS A 396 13.16 -1.75 16.69
N LEU A 397 12.93 -3.00 16.30
CA LEU A 397 13.97 -3.94 15.90
C LEU A 397 13.73 -4.34 14.45
N ILE A 398 14.76 -4.22 13.60
CA ILE A 398 14.75 -4.76 12.24
C ILE A 398 15.68 -5.97 12.21
N VAL A 399 15.15 -7.10 11.72
CA VAL A 399 15.89 -8.36 11.59
C VAL A 399 15.86 -8.81 10.14
N SER A 400 17.00 -9.27 9.63
CA SER A 400 17.13 -9.91 8.33
C SER A 400 18.08 -11.10 8.45
N ARG A 401 17.58 -12.29 8.14
CA ARG A 401 18.40 -13.51 8.21
C ARG A 401 19.39 -13.57 7.05
N GLY A 402 18.95 -13.25 5.84
CA GLY A 402 19.81 -13.30 4.66
C GLY A 402 20.92 -12.25 4.68
N ASP A 403 20.70 -11.12 5.37
CA ASP A 403 21.74 -10.10 5.60
C ASP A 403 22.61 -10.39 6.85
N ASP A 404 22.27 -11.41 7.66
CA ASP A 404 22.87 -11.64 8.99
C ASP A 404 22.84 -10.38 9.88
N ALA A 405 21.70 -9.67 9.85
CA ALA A 405 21.55 -8.36 10.45
C ALA A 405 20.41 -8.31 11.49
N THR A 406 20.70 -7.69 12.63
CA THR A 406 19.74 -7.37 13.69
C THR A 406 20.08 -5.97 14.20
N VAL A 407 19.23 -5.00 13.90
CA VAL A 407 19.49 -3.58 14.19
C VAL A 407 18.37 -3.00 15.02
N GLY A 408 18.72 -2.45 16.19
CA GLY A 408 17.79 -1.80 17.10
C GLY A 408 17.75 -0.29 16.90
N PHE A 409 16.56 0.30 17.09
CA PHE A 409 16.31 1.73 16.90
C PHE A 409 15.48 2.30 18.05
N SER A 410 15.85 3.50 18.51
CA SER A 410 15.00 4.34 19.36
C SER A 410 14.08 5.21 18.50
N LEU A 411 12.81 5.32 18.92
CA LEU A 411 11.76 6.11 18.27
C LEU A 411 11.48 7.39 19.07
N PRO A 412 10.89 8.44 18.46
CA PRO A 412 10.45 8.54 17.06
C PRO A 412 11.55 8.95 16.07
N SER A 413 12.79 9.19 16.52
CA SER A 413 13.87 9.68 15.64
C SER A 413 14.50 8.61 14.74
N GLU A 414 14.13 7.34 14.92
CA GLU A 414 14.71 6.18 14.22
C GLU A 414 16.25 6.18 14.27
N THR A 415 16.81 6.29 15.48
CA THR A 415 18.25 6.33 15.70
C THR A 415 18.76 4.96 16.14
N VAL A 416 19.82 4.47 15.51
CA VAL A 416 20.43 3.17 15.87
C VAL A 416 20.88 3.21 17.33
N GLN A 417 20.36 2.30 18.14
CA GLN A 417 20.64 2.22 19.56
C GLN A 417 20.43 0.79 20.09
N SER A 418 21.20 0.40 21.11
CA SER A 418 20.97 -0.85 21.84
C SER A 418 19.61 -0.80 22.54
N ILE A 419 18.78 -1.80 22.28
CA ILE A 419 17.48 -1.97 22.93
C ILE A 419 17.71 -2.60 24.32
N PRO A 420 17.01 -2.16 25.39
CA PRO A 420 17.03 -2.83 26.69
C PRO A 420 16.69 -4.32 26.59
N ASP A 421 17.38 -5.17 27.36
CA ASP A 421 17.31 -6.63 27.22
C ASP A 421 15.88 -7.20 27.34
N ASP A 422 15.06 -6.67 28.24
CA ASP A 422 13.67 -7.08 28.44
C ASP A 422 12.80 -6.76 27.21
N VAL A 423 12.97 -5.57 26.64
CA VAL A 423 12.29 -5.14 25.41
C VAL A 423 12.81 -5.94 24.22
N ALA A 424 14.12 -6.12 24.09
CA ALA A 424 14.75 -6.87 23.02
C ALA A 424 14.25 -8.32 22.99
N ASN A 425 14.18 -9.00 24.14
CA ASN A 425 13.66 -10.36 24.25
C ASN A 425 12.20 -10.45 23.78
N ARG A 426 11.36 -9.48 24.15
CA ARG A 426 9.97 -9.39 23.67
C ARG A 426 9.91 -9.23 22.16
N LEU A 427 10.69 -8.30 21.59
CA LEU A 427 10.74 -8.04 20.15
C LEU A 427 11.22 -9.27 19.38
N HIS A 428 12.33 -9.89 19.80
CA HIS A 428 12.86 -11.10 19.17
C HIS A 428 11.86 -12.25 19.16
N THR A 429 11.11 -12.45 20.26
CA THR A 429 10.08 -13.49 20.36
C THR A 429 8.90 -13.22 19.43
N ALA A 430 8.61 -11.95 19.15
CA ALA A 430 7.51 -11.54 18.29
C ALA A 430 7.83 -11.58 16.80
N VAL A 431 9.10 -11.72 16.41
CA VAL A 431 9.49 -11.86 15.00
C VAL A 431 8.78 -13.11 14.41
N PRO A 432 7.91 -12.96 13.40
CA PRO A 432 7.22 -14.11 12.82
C PRO A 432 8.22 -15.07 12.18
N ARG A 433 7.88 -16.36 12.16
CA ARG A 433 8.71 -17.40 11.55
C ARG A 433 9.15 -17.05 10.12
N TRP A 434 10.35 -17.49 9.77
CA TRP A 434 10.88 -17.33 8.43
C TRP A 434 10.26 -18.37 7.49
N LEU A 435 9.74 -17.91 6.35
CA LEU A 435 9.16 -18.81 5.35
C LEU A 435 10.28 -19.68 4.75
N GLY A 436 10.06 -21.00 4.73
CA GLY A 436 11.08 -22.01 4.39
C GLY A 436 11.56 -22.86 5.57
N GLU A 437 11.17 -22.54 6.82
CA GLU A 437 11.37 -23.44 7.96
C GLU A 437 10.33 -24.57 7.95
N GLY A 438 10.76 -25.78 7.54
CA GLY A 438 10.00 -27.01 7.75
C GLY A 438 8.85 -27.28 6.79
N ASP A 439 8.62 -26.42 5.78
CA ASP A 439 7.61 -26.64 4.74
C ASP A 439 8.27 -27.27 3.51
N GLN A 440 8.46 -28.60 3.54
CA GLN A 440 8.61 -29.37 2.31
C GLN A 440 7.25 -29.42 1.61
N SER A 441 6.86 -28.34 0.94
CA SER A 441 5.75 -28.37 0.00
C SER A 441 6.16 -27.73 -1.32
N ASP A 442 6.48 -28.63 -2.25
CA ASP A 442 6.49 -28.48 -3.70
C ASP A 442 7.42 -27.39 -4.27
N ASP A 443 8.68 -27.82 -4.40
CA ASP A 443 9.76 -27.20 -5.17
C ASP A 443 9.35 -27.11 -6.66
N ARG A 444 8.44 -26.18 -6.98
CA ARG A 444 8.05 -25.89 -8.36
C ARG A 444 9.13 -25.05 -9.00
N THR A 445 10.14 -25.76 -9.52
CA THR A 445 11.25 -25.21 -10.30
C THR A 445 10.77 -24.19 -11.36
N PRO A 446 11.55 -23.13 -11.63
CA PRO A 446 11.23 -22.08 -12.62
C PRO A 446 10.82 -22.59 -14.01
N GLU A 447 11.30 -23.77 -14.41
CA GLU A 447 10.93 -24.43 -15.67
C GLU A 447 9.44 -24.79 -15.77
N SER A 448 8.79 -25.10 -14.63
CA SER A 448 7.36 -25.42 -14.60
C SER A 448 6.47 -24.18 -14.83
N VAL A 449 6.95 -23.01 -14.44
CA VAL A 449 6.27 -21.72 -14.63
C VAL A 449 6.46 -21.23 -16.06
N ALA A 450 7.67 -21.38 -16.63
CA ALA A 450 7.94 -21.05 -18.03
C ALA A 450 7.07 -21.87 -19.00
N LYS A 451 6.92 -23.17 -18.73
CA LYS A 451 6.08 -24.07 -19.54
C LYS A 451 4.59 -23.68 -19.50
N ARG A 452 4.12 -23.23 -18.35
CA ARG A 452 2.72 -22.82 -18.16
C ARG A 452 2.40 -21.44 -18.75
N LEU A 453 3.38 -20.56 -18.85
CA LEU A 453 3.26 -19.29 -19.57
C LEU A 453 3.23 -19.48 -21.09
N GLU A 454 3.94 -20.49 -21.60
CA GLU A 454 3.90 -20.87 -23.01
C GLU A 454 2.56 -21.52 -23.39
N GLU A 455 1.99 -22.35 -22.51
CA GLU A 455 0.64 -22.93 -22.66
C GLU A 455 -0.48 -21.87 -22.62
N LEU A 456 -0.23 -20.72 -21.99
CA LEU A 456 -1.17 -19.59 -21.91
C LEU A 456 -0.97 -18.54 -23.03
N GLY A 457 -0.07 -18.80 -23.98
CA GLY A 457 0.07 -17.99 -25.21
C GLY A 457 0.74 -16.62 -25.03
N TYR A 458 1.46 -16.42 -23.94
CA TYR A 458 2.22 -15.18 -23.72
C TYR A 458 3.65 -15.35 -24.24
N LYS A 459 3.92 -14.84 -25.45
CA LYS A 459 5.25 -14.43 -25.93
C LYS A 459 5.27 -12.94 -26.24
#